data_AF-A0A935EJE7-F1
#
_entry.id   AF-A0A935EJE7-F1
#
_cell.length_a   1.000
_cell.length_b   1.000
_cell.length_c   1.000
_cell.angle_alpha   90.00
_cell.angle_beta   90.00
_cell.angle_gamma   90.00
#
_symmetry.space_group_name_H-M   'P 1'
#
loop_
_entity.id
_entity.type
_entity.pdbx_description
1 polymer ?
#
loop_
_entity_poly.entity_id
_entity_poly.type
_entity_poly.pdbx_seq_one_letter_code
_entity_poly.pdbx_strand_id
1 'polypeptide(L)'
;MREQIATVFAWEDRKIWFSKDLSKSILYSVAAPGASQHNFMLALDVEQYGNARVRKIMGDHGWFQTVKSDLPHFTYLGHARDQLESLGLKREVVSGQEFWIPNME
;
A
#
# COMPACT_ATOMS: atom_id res chain seq x y z
N MET A 1 17.07 -1.89 -13.37
CA MET A 1 16.29 -2.13 -12.13
C MET A 1 17.19 -2.34 -10.91
N ARG A 2 18.04 -3.38 -10.87
CA ARG A 2 18.99 -3.59 -9.74
C ARG A 2 19.93 -2.40 -9.52
N GLU A 3 20.38 -1.76 -10.60
CA GLU A 3 21.26 -0.59 -10.55
C GLU A 3 20.63 0.62 -9.85
N GLN A 4 19.33 0.86 -10.03
CA GLN A 4 18.63 1.98 -9.39
C GLN A 4 18.53 1.77 -7.88
N ILE A 5 18.19 0.55 -7.45
CA ILE A 5 18.13 0.19 -6.02
C ILE A 5 19.53 0.29 -5.40
N ALA A 6 20.55 -0.23 -6.06
CA ALA A 6 21.93 -0.14 -5.60
C ALA A 6 22.40 1.33 -5.50
N THR A 7 21.98 2.19 -6.42
CA THR A 7 22.28 3.62 -6.39
C THR A 7 21.65 4.31 -5.18
N VAL A 8 20.41 3.96 -4.84
CA VAL A 8 19.73 4.47 -3.64
C VAL A 8 20.54 4.13 -2.39
N PHE A 9 20.97 2.87 -2.22
CA PHE A 9 21.77 2.48 -1.06
C PHE A 9 23.14 3.20 -1.03
N ALA A 10 23.79 3.35 -2.18
CA ALA A 10 25.05 4.09 -2.26
C ALA A 10 24.90 5.59 -1.90
N TRP A 11 23.73 6.19 -2.14
CA TRP A 11 23.41 7.55 -1.70
C TRP A 11 23.11 7.62 -0.21
N GLU A 12 22.39 6.64 0.33
CA GLU A 12 22.09 6.53 1.76
C GLU A 12 23.37 6.36 2.60
N ASP A 13 24.34 5.58 2.11
CA ASP A 13 25.68 5.44 2.71
C ASP A 13 26.41 6.79 2.78
N ARG A 14 26.14 7.69 1.81
CA ARG A 14 26.67 9.06 1.74
C ARG A 14 25.80 10.08 2.48
N LYS A 15 24.85 9.62 3.31
CA LYS A 15 23.91 10.45 4.09
C LYS A 15 22.95 11.28 3.23
N ILE A 16 22.68 10.84 2.00
CA ILE A 16 21.61 11.37 1.16
C ILE A 16 20.39 10.49 1.36
N TRP A 17 19.45 10.94 2.19
CA TRP A 17 18.24 10.21 2.56
C TRP A 17 16.98 10.96 2.12
N PHE A 18 15.88 10.22 2.00
CA PHE A 18 14.57 10.82 1.71
C PHE A 18 14.05 11.63 2.91
N SER A 19 14.13 11.09 4.12
CA SER A 19 13.74 11.83 5.32
C SER A 19 14.87 12.69 5.88
N LYS A 20 14.50 13.82 6.50
CA LYS A 20 15.45 14.79 7.09
C LYS A 20 16.20 14.23 8.31
N ASP A 21 15.61 13.27 9.00
CA ASP A 21 16.17 12.59 10.17
C ASP A 21 16.95 11.31 9.81
N LEU A 22 17.12 11.02 8.51
CA LEU A 22 17.83 9.85 7.99
C LEU A 22 17.24 8.50 8.42
N SER A 23 15.96 8.46 8.79
CA SER A 23 15.27 7.23 9.24
C SER A 23 14.51 6.48 8.13
N LYS A 24 14.22 7.14 7.00
CA LYS A 24 13.42 6.55 5.92
C LYS A 24 14.14 6.63 4.57
N SER A 25 14.37 5.47 4.00
CA SER A 25 14.78 5.32 2.59
C SER A 25 13.72 5.91 1.67
N ILE A 26 14.11 6.35 0.47
CA ILE A 26 13.12 6.68 -0.57
C ILE A 26 12.24 5.47 -0.89
N LEU A 27 12.77 4.24 -0.76
CA LEU A 27 12.03 2.99 -0.96
C LEU A 27 10.96 2.73 0.11
N TYR A 28 10.92 3.52 1.17
CA TYR A 28 9.79 3.55 2.11
C TYR A 28 8.60 4.32 1.54
N SER A 29 8.85 5.33 0.71
CA SER A 29 7.81 6.20 0.13
C SER A 29 7.38 5.76 -1.27
N VAL A 30 8.23 5.04 -2.00
CA VAL A 30 7.95 4.59 -3.37
C VAL A 30 8.31 3.12 -3.53
N ALA A 31 7.62 2.44 -4.44
CA ALA A 31 8.00 1.10 -4.82
C ALA A 31 9.28 1.11 -5.68
N ALA A 32 10.12 0.08 -5.50
CA ALA A 32 11.20 -0.18 -6.45
C ALA A 32 10.62 -0.36 -7.86
N PRO A 33 11.33 0.08 -8.93
CA PRO A 33 10.88 -0.11 -10.30
C PRO A 33 10.52 -1.59 -10.54
N GLY A 34 9.37 -1.86 -11.18
CA GLY A 34 8.87 -3.22 -11.40
C GLY A 34 8.14 -3.87 -10.21
N ALA A 35 8.23 -3.33 -8.99
CA ALA A 35 7.57 -3.88 -7.80
C ALA A 35 6.20 -3.23 -7.49
N SER A 36 5.84 -2.14 -8.19
CA SER A 36 4.57 -1.45 -7.97
C SER A 36 3.37 -2.27 -8.48
N GLN A 37 2.31 -2.38 -7.66
CA GLN A 37 1.05 -3.01 -8.04
C GLN A 37 0.32 -2.26 -9.17
N HIS A 38 0.54 -0.94 -9.27
CA HIS A 38 -0.01 -0.10 -10.35
C HIS A 38 0.45 -0.57 -11.74
N ASN A 39 1.64 -1.17 -11.85
CA ASN A 39 2.15 -1.69 -13.12
C ASN A 39 1.31 -2.85 -13.68
N PHE A 40 0.54 -3.52 -12.82
CA PHE A 40 -0.26 -4.68 -13.17
C PHE A 40 -1.76 -4.36 -13.20
N MET A 41 -2.13 -3.08 -13.05
CA MET A 41 -3.53 -2.64 -12.91
C MET A 41 -4.27 -3.32 -11.75
N LEU A 42 -3.53 -3.82 -10.75
CA LEU A 42 -4.07 -4.37 -9.52
C LEU A 42 -4.16 -3.33 -8.40
N ALA A 43 -3.77 -2.09 -8.69
CA ALA A 43 -3.91 -0.97 -7.78
C ALA A 43 -4.51 0.26 -8.46
N LEU A 44 -5.21 1.05 -7.66
CA LEU A 44 -5.76 2.36 -8.02
C LEU A 44 -5.64 3.29 -6.81
N ASP A 45 -5.19 4.52 -7.06
CA ASP A 45 -5.18 5.57 -6.04
C ASP A 45 -6.45 6.42 -6.18
N VAL A 46 -7.22 6.52 -5.10
CA VAL A 46 -8.52 7.21 -5.08
C VAL A 46 -8.43 8.43 -4.17
N GLU A 47 -8.55 9.63 -4.75
CA GLU A 47 -8.48 10.90 -4.00
C GLU A 47 -9.54 10.99 -2.88
N GLN A 48 -10.75 10.49 -3.13
CA GLN A 48 -11.86 10.53 -2.15
C GLN A 48 -11.83 9.37 -1.14
N TYR A 49 -10.68 8.75 -0.89
CA TYR A 49 -10.52 7.62 0.05
C TYR A 49 -11.11 7.91 1.45
N GLY A 50 -11.09 9.17 1.89
CA GLY A 50 -11.66 9.60 3.18
C GLY A 50 -13.17 9.44 3.29
N ASN A 51 -13.89 9.36 2.16
CA ASN A 51 -15.34 9.21 2.12
C ASN A 51 -15.76 7.74 2.34
N ALA A 52 -16.47 7.47 3.43
CA ALA A 52 -16.95 6.12 3.76
C ALA A 52 -17.84 5.50 2.68
N ARG A 53 -18.63 6.31 1.95
CA ARG A 53 -19.45 5.84 0.82
C ARG A 53 -18.57 5.34 -0.32
N VAL A 54 -17.49 6.06 -0.64
CA VAL A 54 -16.52 5.65 -1.67
C VAL A 54 -15.86 4.34 -1.26
N ARG A 55 -15.35 4.23 -0.02
CA ARG A 55 -14.76 2.98 0.48
C ARG A 55 -15.73 1.80 0.43
N LYS A 56 -17.01 2.04 0.74
CA LYS A 56 -18.05 1.02 0.61
C LYS A 56 -18.19 0.54 -0.84
N ILE A 57 -18.35 1.47 -1.79
CA ILE A 57 -18.48 1.14 -3.23
C ILE A 57 -17.26 0.36 -3.71
N MET A 58 -16.05 0.81 -3.37
CA MET A 58 -14.81 0.11 -3.72
C MET A 58 -14.81 -1.33 -3.20
N GLY A 59 -15.12 -1.53 -1.92
CA GLY A 59 -15.17 -2.86 -1.31
C GLY A 59 -16.27 -3.76 -1.87
N ASP A 60 -17.43 -3.20 -2.21
CA ASP A 60 -18.52 -3.94 -2.88
C ASP A 60 -18.06 -4.47 -4.27
N HIS A 61 -17.07 -3.83 -4.89
CA HIS A 61 -16.47 -4.22 -6.16
C HIS A 61 -15.09 -4.89 -6.03
N GLY A 62 -14.72 -5.37 -4.84
CA GLY A 62 -13.50 -6.16 -4.62
C GLY A 62 -12.22 -5.34 -4.49
N TRP A 63 -12.31 -4.02 -4.29
CA TRP A 63 -11.17 -3.13 -4.07
C TRP A 63 -11.05 -2.77 -2.59
N PHE A 64 -9.86 -3.01 -2.02
CA PHE A 64 -9.61 -2.84 -0.60
C PHE A 64 -8.29 -2.14 -0.34
N GLN A 65 -8.20 -1.44 0.79
CA GLN A 65 -6.95 -0.84 1.20
C GLN A 65 -6.11 -1.87 1.95
N THR A 66 -4.89 -2.13 1.47
CA THR A 66 -4.02 -3.19 2.02
C THR A 66 -2.70 -2.64 2.56
N VAL A 67 -2.44 -1.34 2.38
CA VAL A 67 -1.19 -0.66 2.79
C VAL A 67 -1.53 0.47 3.76
N LYS A 68 -1.30 0.27 5.06
CA LYS A 68 -1.73 1.21 6.12
C LYS A 68 -1.11 2.60 6.03
N SER A 69 0.08 2.71 5.46
CA SER A 69 0.80 3.98 5.27
C SER A 69 0.41 4.72 3.99
N ASP A 70 -0.41 4.12 3.13
CA ASP A 70 -0.77 4.65 1.82
C ASP A 70 -2.30 4.75 1.70
N LEU A 71 -2.85 5.83 2.26
CA LEU A 71 -4.29 6.04 2.41
C LEU A 71 -5.09 6.09 1.09
N PRO A 72 -4.61 6.66 -0.03
CA PRO A 72 -5.37 6.64 -1.27
C PRO A 72 -5.33 5.27 -1.97
N HIS A 73 -4.45 4.35 -1.57
CA HIS A 73 -4.16 3.13 -2.30
C HIS A 73 -5.19 2.02 -2.08
N PHE A 74 -5.82 1.57 -3.16
CA PHE A 74 -6.68 0.39 -3.19
C PHE A 74 -6.06 -0.70 -4.05
N THR A 75 -6.02 -1.92 -3.53
CA THR A 75 -5.63 -3.14 -4.23
C THR A 75 -6.89 -3.92 -4.63
N TYR A 76 -6.93 -4.42 -5.86
CA TYR A 76 -7.98 -5.34 -6.30
C TYR A 76 -7.71 -6.75 -5.77
N LEU A 77 -8.62 -7.26 -4.95
CA LEU A 77 -8.58 -8.63 -4.45
C LEU A 77 -9.57 -9.55 -5.16
N GLY A 78 -10.59 -8.99 -5.83
CA GLY A 78 -11.58 -9.76 -6.59
C GLY A 78 -12.53 -10.63 -5.76
N HIS A 79 -12.49 -10.51 -4.43
CA HIS A 79 -13.30 -11.27 -3.49
C HIS A 79 -14.26 -10.39 -2.71
N ALA A 80 -15.34 -10.99 -2.22
CA ALA A 80 -16.26 -10.32 -1.31
C ALA A 80 -15.62 -10.12 0.06
N ARG A 81 -16.04 -9.06 0.77
CA ARG A 81 -15.47 -8.68 2.08
C ARG A 81 -15.50 -9.82 3.10
N ASP A 82 -16.55 -10.63 3.11
CA ASP A 82 -16.76 -11.76 4.02
C ASP A 82 -15.85 -12.97 3.72
N GLN A 83 -15.19 -13.01 2.55
CA GLN A 83 -14.25 -14.05 2.18
C GLN A 83 -12.82 -13.75 2.62
N LEU A 84 -12.48 -12.47 2.84
CA LEU A 84 -11.09 -12.02 3.01
C LEU A 84 -10.39 -12.67 4.21
N GLU A 85 -11.12 -12.90 5.31
CA GLU A 85 -10.55 -13.56 6.50
C GLU A 85 -10.13 -15.00 6.20
N SER A 86 -10.94 -15.75 5.44
CA SER A 86 -10.60 -17.12 5.02
C SER A 86 -9.42 -17.19 4.04
N LEU A 87 -9.08 -16.07 3.40
CA LEU A 87 -7.91 -15.92 2.53
C LEU A 87 -6.66 -15.48 3.30
N GLY A 88 -6.72 -15.45 4.64
CA GLY A 88 -5.59 -15.11 5.49
C GLY A 88 -5.37 -13.60 5.64
N LEU A 89 -6.39 -12.77 5.38
CA LEU A 89 -6.35 -11.35 5.71
C LEU A 89 -7.01 -11.10 7.06
N LYS A 90 -6.66 -10.00 7.70
CA LYS A 90 -7.38 -9.47 8.86
C LYS A 90 -7.78 -8.04 8.63
N ARG A 91 -8.92 -7.69 9.22
CA ARG A 91 -9.43 -6.33 9.26
C ARG A 91 -8.72 -5.54 10.36
N GLU A 92 -8.14 -4.41 10.00
CA GLU A 92 -7.55 -3.46 10.94
C GLU A 92 -8.16 -2.07 10.72
N VAL A 93 -8.50 -1.37 11.80
CA VAL A 93 -9.01 0.00 11.73
C VAL A 93 -7.96 0.95 12.28
N VAL A 94 -7.42 1.82 11.43
CA VAL A 94 -6.45 2.85 11.80
C VAL A 94 -7.07 4.21 11.56
N SER A 95 -7.17 5.03 12.61
CA SER A 95 -7.74 6.39 12.53
C SER A 95 -9.13 6.44 11.87
N GLY A 96 -9.96 5.42 12.07
CA GLY A 96 -11.31 5.32 11.50
C GLY A 96 -11.38 4.80 10.06
N GLN A 97 -10.26 4.41 9.47
CA GLN A 97 -10.18 3.81 8.13
C GLN A 97 -9.91 2.31 8.22
N GLU A 98 -10.61 1.53 7.40
CA GLU A 98 -10.53 0.07 7.38
C GLU A 98 -9.47 -0.39 6.38
N PHE A 99 -8.59 -1.28 6.83
CA PHE A 99 -7.56 -1.95 6.03
C PHE A 99 -7.71 -3.46 6.14
N TRP A 100 -7.34 -4.14 5.07
CA TRP A 100 -7.30 -5.60 4.97
C TRP A 100 -5.85 -6.01 4.73
N ILE A 101 -5.18 -6.46 5.78
CA ILE A 101 -3.73 -6.76 5.76
C ILE A 101 -3.49 -8.25 5.98
N PRO A 102 -2.33 -8.81 5.59
CA PRO A 102 -1.98 -10.18 5.91
C PRO A 102 -2.11 -10.47 7.41
N ASN A 103 -2.79 -11.56 7.74
CA ASN A 103 -2.81 -12.09 9.10
C ASN A 103 -1.53 -12.88 9.34
N MET A 104 -0.65 -12.35 10.19
CA MET A 104 0.65 -12.95 10.53
C MET A 104 0.63 -13.66 11.88
N GLU A 105 -0.54 -13.76 12.53
CA GLU A 105 -0.78 -14.46 13.80
C GLU A 105 -1.19 -15.92 13.59
#